data_AF-A0A392NQ61-F1
#
_entry.id   AF-A0A392NQ61-F1
#
_cell.length_a   1.000
_cell.length_b   1.000
_cell.length_c   1.000
_cell.angle_alpha   90.00
_cell.angle_beta   90.00
_cell.angle_gamma   90.00
#
_symmetry.space_group_name_H-M   'P 1'
#
loop_
_entity.id
_entity.type
_entity.pdbx_description
1 polymer ?
#
loop_
_entity_poly.entity_id
_entity_poly.type
_entity_poly.pdbx_seq_one_letter_code
_entity_poly.pdbx_strand_id
1 'polypeptide(L)'
;MKEGEKSLDPQLWHACAGGMVQMPSVNTKVFYFPQGHAEHAQSNVDFGDSFRIPPLILCRVGSVKFLADPETDEVFSKITLIPLRNSELENEDSDGFDGNASENSEKPSSFAKTLTQSDANNGGGFSVPRYCAETIFPRLDYSAEPPVQTVIAKDVHGEVIL
;
A
#
# COMPACT_ATOMS: atom_id res chain seq x y z
N MET A 1 -6.51 -5.98 -26.56
CA MET A 1 -6.03 -6.95 -25.56
C MET A 1 -5.72 -6.12 -24.32
N LYS A 2 -6.54 -6.18 -23.26
CA LYS A 2 -6.28 -5.37 -22.05
C LYS A 2 -5.08 -6.01 -21.36
N GLU A 3 -3.92 -5.34 -21.36
CA GLU A 3 -2.87 -5.67 -20.41
C GLU A 3 -3.50 -5.71 -19.02
N GLY A 4 -3.38 -6.85 -18.34
CA GLY A 4 -3.86 -6.94 -16.97
C GLY A 4 -3.10 -5.91 -16.15
N GLU A 5 -3.81 -5.02 -15.45
CA GLU A 5 -3.23 -4.11 -14.46
C GLU A 5 -2.24 -4.91 -13.60
N LYS A 6 -0.94 -4.65 -13.76
CA LYS A 6 0.10 -5.29 -12.95
C LYS A 6 -0.09 -4.79 -11.52
N SER A 7 -0.19 -5.71 -10.57
CA SER A 7 -0.25 -5.36 -9.16
C SER A 7 1.15 -5.03 -8.65
N LEU A 8 1.26 -3.98 -7.83
CA LEU A 8 2.47 -3.65 -7.10
C LEU A 8 2.76 -4.72 -6.04
N ASP A 9 4.05 -4.89 -5.70
CA ASP A 9 4.47 -5.66 -4.54
C ASP A 9 3.84 -5.09 -3.26
N PRO A 10 3.14 -5.90 -2.43
CA PRO A 10 2.45 -5.40 -1.24
C PRO A 10 3.37 -4.70 -0.24
N GLN A 11 4.61 -5.18 -0.08
CA GLN A 11 5.52 -4.59 0.90
C GLN A 11 6.01 -3.21 0.45
N LEU A 12 6.34 -3.07 -0.83
CA LEU A 12 6.68 -1.77 -1.43
C LEU A 12 5.48 -0.81 -1.35
N TRP A 13 4.27 -1.27 -1.69
CA TRP A 13 3.06 -0.46 -1.59
C TRP A 13 2.84 0.06 -0.16
N HIS A 14 2.98 -0.79 0.85
CA HIS A 14 2.84 -0.39 2.25
C HIS A 14 3.96 0.55 2.74
N ALA A 15 5.18 0.42 2.22
CA ALA A 15 6.26 1.35 2.51
C ALA A 15 5.96 2.77 1.99
N CYS A 16 5.34 2.86 0.81
CA CYS A 16 4.91 4.12 0.20
C CYS A 16 3.64 4.70 0.84
N ALA A 17 2.64 3.86 1.13
CA ALA A 17 1.34 4.28 1.68
C ALA A 17 1.44 4.83 3.11
N GLY A 18 2.50 4.44 3.84
CA GLY A 18 2.83 4.96 5.16
C GLY A 18 2.41 4.03 6.30
N GLY A 19 3.07 4.19 7.45
CA GLY A 19 2.98 3.24 8.57
C GLY A 19 1.62 3.13 9.26
N MET A 20 0.68 4.05 9.00
CA MET A 20 -0.66 4.04 9.59
C MET A 20 -1.68 3.28 8.73
N VAL A 21 -1.35 2.94 7.49
CA VAL A 21 -2.27 2.27 6.58
C VAL A 21 -2.41 0.80 6.97
N GLN A 22 -3.66 0.35 7.12
CA GLN A 22 -4.03 -1.04 7.39
C GLN A 22 -4.98 -1.49 6.29
N MET A 23 -4.68 -2.63 5.68
CA MET A 23 -5.45 -3.17 4.56
C MET A 23 -6.24 -4.40 5.01
N PRO A 24 -7.53 -4.50 4.67
CA PRO A 24 -8.31 -5.66 5.06
C PRO A 24 -7.88 -6.89 4.25
N SER A 25 -7.82 -8.05 4.91
CA SER A 25 -7.49 -9.31 4.23
C SER A 25 -8.64 -9.76 3.33
N VAL A 26 -8.32 -10.43 2.22
CA VAL A 26 -9.33 -11.02 1.33
C VAL A 26 -10.18 -12.04 2.11
N ASN A 27 -11.47 -12.12 1.78
CA ASN A 27 -12.51 -12.92 2.44
C ASN A 27 -12.91 -12.51 3.86
N THR A 28 -12.32 -11.45 4.42
CA THR A 28 -12.76 -10.90 5.71
C THR A 28 -14.07 -10.10 5.57
N LYS A 29 -14.82 -9.99 6.68
CA LYS A 29 -16.00 -9.15 6.78
C LYS A 29 -15.58 -7.73 7.18
N VAL A 30 -16.04 -6.74 6.43
CA VAL A 30 -15.79 -5.32 6.68
C VAL A 30 -17.08 -4.53 6.56
N PHE A 31 -17.11 -3.37 7.21
CA PHE A 31 -18.17 -2.40 6.99
C PHE A 31 -17.70 -1.34 6.00
N TYR A 32 -18.49 -1.15 4.94
CA TYR A 32 -18.33 -0.05 4.01
C TYR A 32 -19.18 1.14 4.44
N PHE A 33 -18.57 2.32 4.47
CA PHE A 33 -19.19 3.58 4.83
C PHE A 33 -19.24 4.50 3.60
N PRO A 34 -20.39 4.61 2.91
CA PRO A 34 -20.52 5.46 1.72
C PRO A 34 -20.16 6.93 1.98
N GLN A 35 -20.45 7.46 3.16
CA GLN A 35 -20.07 8.81 3.55
C GLN A 35 -18.55 8.99 3.56
N GLY A 36 -17.81 8.08 4.20
CA GLY A 36 -16.34 8.15 4.24
C GLY A 36 -15.70 8.02 2.86
N HIS A 37 -16.30 7.24 1.96
CA HIS A 37 -15.90 7.21 0.56
C HIS A 37 -16.07 8.59 -0.08
N ALA A 38 -17.25 9.21 0.06
CA ALA A 38 -17.52 10.53 -0.52
C ALA A 38 -16.58 11.61 0.03
N GLU A 39 -16.25 11.57 1.33
CA GLU A 39 -15.27 12.46 1.95
C GLU A 39 -13.86 12.27 1.35
N HIS A 40 -13.44 11.03 1.11
CA HIS A 40 -12.13 10.74 0.51
C HIS A 40 -12.07 11.07 -1.00
N ALA A 41 -13.14 10.83 -1.75
CA ALA A 41 -13.15 11.05 -3.20
C ALA A 41 -12.94 12.51 -3.62
N GLN A 42 -13.05 13.47 -2.68
CA GLN A 42 -12.92 14.92 -2.90
C GLN A 42 -13.76 15.43 -4.10
N SER A 43 -14.78 14.67 -4.49
CA SER A 43 -15.61 14.87 -5.66
C SER A 43 -17.01 14.33 -5.39
N ASN A 44 -17.99 14.76 -6.18
CA ASN A 44 -19.34 14.25 -6.06
C ASN A 44 -19.39 12.79 -6.50
N VAL A 45 -19.56 11.89 -5.54
CA VAL A 45 -19.82 10.49 -5.82
C VAL A 45 -21.27 10.36 -6.26
N ASP A 46 -21.47 9.94 -7.51
CA ASP A 46 -22.80 9.63 -8.02
C ASP A 46 -23.25 8.28 -7.48
N PHE A 47 -24.11 8.34 -6.47
CA PHE A 47 -24.77 7.20 -5.86
C PHE A 47 -26.08 6.81 -6.60
N GLY A 48 -26.35 7.44 -7.74
CA GLY A 48 -27.60 7.37 -8.49
C GLY A 48 -28.77 8.05 -7.79
N ASP A 49 -29.94 8.07 -8.42
CA ASP A 49 -31.22 8.52 -7.85
C ASP A 49 -31.72 7.61 -6.69
N SER A 50 -30.85 6.81 -6.10
CA SER A 50 -31.14 5.86 -5.03
C SER A 50 -31.30 6.63 -3.72
N PHE A 51 -32.54 7.09 -3.45
CA PHE A 51 -32.91 7.89 -2.27
C PHE A 51 -32.60 7.27 -0.89
N ARG A 52 -32.04 6.05 -0.81
CA ARG A 52 -31.71 5.37 0.48
C ARG A 52 -30.52 4.43 0.36
N ILE A 53 -29.31 4.95 0.16
CA ILE A 53 -28.12 4.15 0.46
C ILE A 53 -27.98 4.05 1.98
N PRO A 54 -27.88 2.83 2.55
CA PRO A 54 -27.63 2.66 3.98
C PRO A 54 -26.29 3.34 4.39
N PRO A 55 -26.20 3.97 5.58
CA PRO A 55 -24.97 4.59 6.04
C PRO A 55 -23.84 3.58 6.32
N LEU A 56 -24.19 2.30 6.43
CA LEU A 56 -23.33 1.18 6.76
C LEU A 56 -23.74 -0.03 5.93
N ILE A 57 -22.79 -0.63 5.21
CA ILE A 57 -23.04 -1.81 4.39
C ILE A 57 -22.04 -2.90 4.80
N LEU A 58 -22.54 -4.04 5.30
CA LEU A 58 -21.70 -5.20 5.60
C LEU A 58 -21.27 -5.85 4.28
N CYS A 59 -19.97 -6.07 4.12
CA CYS A 59 -19.39 -6.65 2.92
C CYS A 59 -18.37 -7.73 3.28
N ARG A 60 -18.21 -8.71 2.38
CA ARG A 60 -17.01 -9.56 2.32
C ARG A 60 -16.01 -8.96 1.33
N VAL A 61 -14.73 -8.91 1.68
CA VAL A 61 -13.67 -8.47 0.77
C VAL A 61 -13.45 -9.52 -0.31
N GLY A 62 -13.80 -9.21 -1.56
CA GLY A 62 -13.60 -10.12 -2.70
C GLY A 62 -12.17 -10.09 -3.23
N SER A 63 -11.54 -8.92 -3.30
CA SER A 63 -10.14 -8.78 -3.71
C SER A 63 -9.55 -7.45 -3.24
N VAL A 64 -8.24 -7.44 -3.01
CA VAL A 64 -7.44 -6.21 -2.83
C VAL A 64 -6.35 -6.22 -3.91
N LYS A 65 -6.23 -5.12 -4.65
CA LYS A 65 -5.12 -4.90 -5.59
C LYS A 65 -4.35 -3.65 -5.18
N PHE A 66 -3.04 -3.73 -5.25
CA PHE A 66 -2.11 -2.64 -4.96
C PHE A 66 -1.64 -2.01 -6.26
N LEU A 67 -1.79 -0.70 -6.39
CA LEU A 67 -1.58 0.04 -7.62
C LEU A 67 -0.85 1.36 -7.33
N ALA A 68 -0.29 1.97 -8.37
CA ALA A 68 0.28 3.31 -8.34
C ALA A 68 -0.21 4.09 -9.56
N ASP A 69 -0.42 5.39 -9.40
CA ASP A 69 -0.78 6.28 -10.49
C ASP A 69 0.43 6.47 -11.43
N PRO A 70 0.28 6.27 -12.75
CA PRO A 70 1.39 6.27 -13.70
C PRO A 70 2.03 7.66 -13.92
N GLU A 71 1.37 8.75 -13.50
CA GLU A 71 1.88 10.11 -13.67
C GLU A 71 2.40 10.71 -12.36
N THR A 72 1.78 10.38 -11.22
CA THR A 72 2.07 11.01 -9.92
C THR A 72 2.81 10.13 -8.93
N ASP A 73 3.00 8.84 -9.23
CA ASP A 73 3.49 7.81 -8.31
C ASP A 73 2.63 7.61 -7.05
N GLU A 74 1.43 8.20 -7.01
CA GLU A 74 0.52 8.06 -5.88
C GLU A 74 0.04 6.61 -5.75
N VAL A 75 0.33 5.99 -4.62
CA VAL A 75 -0.08 4.61 -4.36
C VAL A 75 -1.55 4.55 -3.92
N PHE A 76 -2.33 3.67 -4.53
CA PHE A 76 -3.73 3.46 -4.19
C PHE A 76 -4.08 1.97 -4.23
N SER A 77 -5.23 1.62 -3.66
CA SER A 77 -5.71 0.24 -3.67
C SER A 77 -7.10 0.14 -4.28
N LYS A 78 -7.34 -0.96 -5.00
CA LYS A 78 -8.65 -1.29 -5.55
C LYS A 78 -9.22 -2.47 -4.77
N ILE A 79 -10.20 -2.16 -3.94
CA ILE A 79 -10.89 -3.13 -3.09
C ILE A 79 -12.23 -3.47 -3.72
N THR A 80 -12.45 -4.76 -4.00
CA THR A 80 -13.77 -5.26 -4.44
C THR A 80 -14.52 -5.75 -3.22
N LEU A 81 -15.73 -5.24 -3.00
CA LEU A 81 -16.59 -5.59 -1.88
C LEU A 81 -17.84 -6.31 -2.37
N ILE A 82 -18.20 -7.41 -1.70
CA ILE A 82 -19.41 -8.19 -1.97
C ILE A 82 -20.38 -7.95 -0.81
N PRO A 83 -21.49 -7.22 -1.01
CA PRO A 83 -22.46 -6.96 0.04
C PRO A 83 -23.07 -8.25 0.57
N LEU A 84 -23.15 -8.38 1.90
CA LEU A 84 -23.75 -9.53 2.58
C LEU A 84 -25.18 -9.19 3.02
N ARG A 85 -26.05 -10.20 3.08
CA ARG A 85 -27.41 -10.05 3.63
C ARG A 85 -27.36 -10.16 5.16
N ASN A 86 -28.23 -9.43 5.86
CA ASN A 86 -28.26 -9.41 7.35
C ASN A 86 -28.36 -10.81 8.00
N SER A 87 -28.92 -11.81 7.31
CA SER A 87 -28.99 -13.19 7.79
C SER A 87 -27.64 -13.93 7.88
N GLU A 88 -26.58 -13.38 7.28
CA GLU A 88 -25.21 -13.95 7.31
C GLU A 88 -24.37 -13.42 8.49
N LEU A 89 -24.93 -12.53 9.31
CA LEU A 89 -24.35 -12.13 10.59
C LEU A 89 -24.45 -13.27 11.61
N GLU A 90 -25.57 -14.00 11.63
CA GLU A 90 -25.90 -14.98 12.67
C GLU A 90 -25.36 -16.40 12.39
N ASN A 91 -25.05 -16.73 11.13
CA ASN A 91 -24.69 -18.09 10.73
C ASN A 91 -23.19 -18.43 10.88
N GLU A 92 -22.34 -17.45 11.22
CA GLU A 92 -20.88 -17.61 11.32
C GLU A 92 -20.30 -17.00 12.61
N ASP A 93 -21.08 -16.92 13.70
CA ASP A 93 -20.54 -16.58 15.04
C ASP A 93 -19.53 -17.64 15.57
N SER A 94 -19.19 -18.65 14.76
CA SER A 94 -18.15 -19.64 15.04
C SER A 94 -16.79 -19.34 14.39
N ASP A 95 -16.72 -18.41 13.43
CA ASP A 95 -15.43 -18.00 12.86
C ASP A 95 -15.01 -16.73 13.56
N GLY A 96 -14.32 -16.96 14.67
CA GLY A 96 -13.88 -15.95 15.61
C GLY A 96 -13.36 -14.69 14.93
N PHE A 97 -13.63 -13.57 15.58
CA PHE A 97 -12.80 -12.38 15.49
C PHE A 97 -11.36 -12.77 15.85
N ASP A 98 -10.66 -13.39 14.90
CA ASP A 98 -9.26 -13.73 15.02
C ASP A 98 -8.53 -12.41 14.77
N GLY A 99 -8.55 -11.56 15.80
CA GLY A 99 -7.73 -10.35 15.93
C GLY A 99 -6.23 -10.68 16.03
N ASN A 100 -5.80 -11.77 15.39
CA ASN A 100 -4.45 -12.27 15.33
C ASN A 100 -4.04 -12.55 13.87
N ALA A 101 -4.38 -11.64 12.96
CA ALA A 101 -3.53 -11.39 11.80
C ALA A 101 -2.45 -10.34 12.14
N SER A 102 -1.85 -10.43 13.34
CA SER A 102 -0.44 -10.07 13.47
C SER A 102 0.34 -11.22 12.85
N GLU A 103 0.19 -11.41 11.54
CA GLU A 103 1.20 -12.12 10.79
C GLU A 103 2.49 -11.34 11.05
N ASN A 104 3.38 -11.98 11.80
CA ASN A 104 4.81 -11.70 11.89
C ASN A 104 5.46 -11.86 10.50
N SER A 105 4.85 -11.27 9.46
CA SER A 105 5.53 -10.87 8.25
C SER A 105 6.55 -9.85 8.73
N GLU A 106 7.79 -10.29 8.93
CA GLU A 106 8.92 -9.42 9.20
C GLU A 106 8.84 -8.27 8.21
N LYS A 107 8.41 -7.09 8.70
CA LYS A 107 8.26 -5.92 7.86
C LYS A 107 9.65 -5.65 7.29
N PRO A 108 9.82 -5.66 5.96
CA PRO A 108 11.14 -5.44 5.39
C PRO A 108 11.68 -4.10 5.89
N SER A 109 13.00 -4.05 6.09
CA SER A 109 13.66 -2.82 6.51
C SER A 109 13.41 -1.72 5.48
N SER A 110 12.66 -0.70 5.86
CA SER A 110 12.36 0.46 5.02
C SER A 110 12.75 1.74 5.73
N PHE A 111 13.22 2.73 4.97
CA PHE A 111 13.55 4.06 5.48
C PHE A 111 12.96 5.13 4.57
N ALA A 112 12.27 6.09 5.17
CA ALA A 112 11.76 7.26 4.48
C ALA A 112 12.59 8.49 4.89
N LYS A 113 13.00 9.27 3.90
CA LYS A 113 13.73 10.52 4.10
C LYS A 113 13.05 11.64 3.34
N THR A 114 12.71 12.71 4.04
CA THR A 114 12.37 13.98 3.40
C THR A 114 13.62 14.52 2.71
N LEU A 115 13.55 14.71 1.39
CA LEU A 115 14.66 15.23 0.62
C LEU A 115 15.04 16.64 1.09
N THR A 116 16.33 16.85 1.30
CA THR A 116 16.88 18.18 1.58
C THR A 116 17.20 18.90 0.27
N GLN A 117 17.39 20.22 0.31
CA GLN A 117 17.77 20.98 -0.88
C GLN A 117 19.07 20.45 -1.52
N SER A 118 20.01 19.95 -0.72
CA SER A 118 21.25 19.35 -1.22
C SER A 118 21.07 17.97 -1.87
N ASP A 119 20.01 17.24 -1.58
CA ASP A 119 19.72 15.97 -2.25
C ASP A 119 19.07 16.19 -3.64
N ALA A 120 18.41 17.34 -3.83
CA ALA A 120 17.62 17.65 -5.03
C ALA A 120 18.34 18.61 -6.01
N ASN A 121 19.63 18.90 -5.78
CA ASN A 121 20.40 19.74 -6.69
C ASN A 121 20.97 18.90 -7.86
N ASN A 122 21.03 19.49 -9.06
CA ASN A 122 21.46 18.82 -10.30
C ASN A 122 23.00 18.59 -10.35
N GLY A 123 23.58 18.02 -9.29
CA GLY A 123 25.01 17.77 -9.17
C GLY A 123 25.50 17.25 -7.81
N GLY A 124 24.60 17.07 -6.83
CA GLY A 124 24.90 16.46 -5.53
C GLY A 124 24.31 15.07 -5.38
N GLY A 125 24.90 14.27 -4.49
CA GLY A 125 24.41 12.92 -4.19
C GLY A 125 23.33 12.90 -3.12
N PHE A 126 22.60 11.79 -3.04
CA PHE A 126 21.65 11.52 -1.96
C PHE A 126 22.38 11.05 -0.70
N SER A 127 22.22 11.78 0.41
CA SER A 127 22.88 11.42 1.68
C SER A 127 22.04 10.44 2.50
N VAL A 128 22.58 9.25 2.79
CA VAL A 128 21.88 8.22 3.59
C VAL A 128 22.47 8.17 5.01
N PRO A 129 21.64 8.20 6.08
CA PRO A 129 22.14 7.95 7.43
C PRO A 129 22.82 6.58 7.53
N ARG A 130 23.95 6.50 8.24
CA ARG A 130 24.77 5.28 8.31
C ARG A 130 23.98 4.03 8.69
N TYR A 131 23.15 4.13 9.73
CA TYR A 131 22.35 3.00 10.20
C TYR A 131 21.36 2.50 9.12
N CYS A 132 20.79 3.39 8.31
CA CYS A 132 19.91 3.02 7.20
C CYS A 132 20.69 2.28 6.12
N ALA A 133 21.88 2.78 5.76
CA ALA A 133 22.71 2.18 4.74
C ALA A 133 23.12 0.75 5.12
N GLU A 134 23.51 0.52 6.39
CA GLU A 134 23.89 -0.80 6.90
C GLU A 134 22.72 -1.79 7.02
N THR A 135 21.48 -1.29 7.10
CA THR A 135 20.27 -2.12 7.28
C THR A 135 19.55 -2.45 5.96
N ILE A 136 19.65 -1.57 4.95
CA ILE A 136 18.86 -1.67 3.71
C ILE A 136 19.71 -2.17 2.54
N PHE A 137 20.95 -1.71 2.42
CA PHE A 137 21.78 -2.04 1.26
C PHE A 137 22.57 -3.34 1.47
N PRO A 138 22.94 -4.02 0.37
CA PRO A 138 23.95 -5.06 0.43
C PRO A 138 25.22 -4.57 1.12
N ARG A 139 25.92 -5.49 1.81
CA ARG A 139 27.14 -5.15 2.54
C ARG A 139 28.22 -4.62 1.59
N LEU A 140 28.72 -3.44 1.90
CA LEU A 140 29.82 -2.81 1.18
C LEU A 140 31.16 -3.46 1.53
N ASP A 141 32.01 -3.67 0.52
CA ASP A 141 33.40 -4.09 0.72
C ASP A 141 34.26 -2.89 1.13
N TYR A 142 34.59 -2.81 2.41
CA TYR A 142 35.43 -1.75 2.97
C TYR A 142 36.93 -1.94 2.71
N SER A 143 37.34 -3.05 2.08
CA SER A 143 38.75 -3.25 1.69
C SER A 143 39.10 -2.63 0.34
N ALA A 144 38.10 -2.21 -0.45
CA ALA A 144 38.29 -1.53 -1.73
C ALA A 144 38.62 -0.02 -1.58
N GLU A 145 39.29 0.56 -2.58
CA GLU A 145 39.65 1.99 -2.63
C GLU A 145 39.17 2.67 -3.93
N PRO A 146 38.14 3.54 -3.91
CA PRO A 146 37.21 3.78 -2.79
C PRO A 146 36.19 2.63 -2.62
N PRO A 147 35.63 2.45 -1.41
CA PRO A 147 34.58 1.46 -1.19
C PRO A 147 33.26 1.94 -1.81
N VAL A 148 32.92 1.39 -2.98
CA VAL A 148 31.70 1.72 -3.73
C VAL A 148 31.01 0.46 -4.25
N GLN A 149 29.69 0.53 -4.41
CA GLN A 149 28.90 -0.51 -5.05
C GLN A 149 27.76 0.11 -5.85
N THR A 150 27.37 -0.54 -6.94
CA THR A 150 26.16 -0.19 -7.69
C THR A 150 24.97 -0.89 -7.06
N VAL A 151 23.93 -0.14 -6.74
CA VAL A 151 22.65 -0.68 -6.25
C VAL A 151 21.64 -0.57 -7.37
N ILE A 152 20.89 -1.64 -7.61
CA ILE A 152 19.81 -1.66 -8.59
C ILE A 152 18.50 -1.69 -7.81
N ALA A 153 17.62 -0.74 -8.09
CA ALA A 153 16.29 -0.67 -7.48
C ALA A 153 15.20 -0.82 -8.54
N LYS A 154 13.99 -1.13 -8.09
CA LYS A 154 12.77 -1.06 -8.91
C LYS A 154 11.81 -0.08 -8.25
N ASP A 155 11.18 0.76 -9.05
CA ASP A 155 10.15 1.68 -8.58
C ASP A 155 8.77 1.03 -8.47
N VAL A 156 7.76 1.84 -8.18
CA VAL A 156 6.35 1.43 -8.03
C VAL A 156 5.69 1.01 -9.35
N HIS A 157 6.35 1.22 -10.49
CA HIS A 157 5.90 0.78 -11.82
C HIS A 157 6.65 -0.46 -12.31
N GLY A 158 7.69 -0.87 -11.57
CA GLY A 158 8.55 -2.01 -11.90
C GLY A 158 9.71 -1.64 -12.83
N GLU A 159 9.91 -0.34 -13.08
CA GLU A 159 11.04 0.15 -13.87
C GLU A 159 12.32 0.07 -13.04
N VAL A 160 13.40 -0.37 -13.70
CA VAL A 160 14.70 -0.54 -13.04
C VAL A 160 15.43 0.80 -13.03
N ILE A 161 15.77 1.27 -11.83
CA ILE A 161 16.53 2.50 -11.60
C ILE A 161 17.95 2.12 -11.16
N LEU A 162 18.95 2.74 -11.80
CA LEU A 162 20.39 2.60 -11.51
C LEU A 162 20.92 3.80 -10.72
#